data_AF-A0A1C8ZT81-F1
#
_entry.id   AF-A0A1C8ZT81-F1
#
_cell.length_a   1.000
_cell.length_b   1.000
_cell.length_c   1.000
_cell.angle_alpha   90.00
_cell.angle_beta   90.00
_cell.angle_gamma   90.00
#
_symmetry.space_group_name_H-M   'P 1'
#
loop_
_entity.id
_entity.type
_entity.pdbx_description
1 polymer ?
#
loop_
_entity_poly.entity_id
_entity_poly.type
_entity_poly.pdbx_seq_one_letter_code
_entity_poly.pdbx_strand_id
1 'polypeptide(L)'
;MEEEEKLISEIREKVVKAEEDAKNLSANNNIVGRVTRYETVKVGERNYIGVDINFEDYVKSYIKMDEYLGIRTIIHPVLIIGRVVSIARSDMLAQLRIKEITSYPHDPATIMTDTFIEIEPIAEKDLERSVIRPAVSPVDPQSPVIKPKAEVLEEILRIPRDGINIGKIYSGGEELEGTKVILDEEILRHHVLLIGTTGSGKTTLLKTIVGDPKSNVVVFDRQGDFVRYSMDKLGEFTVIMPVTKQMVENVITSELPLVYGEEFARRYGCSFPTETDVRDNEEILVDCKGKILHLIPFTIKFGDVFSTLYKIAPYMSEASITAWDAITRKFSEKLNTAMNVLKDVTNKDVIEKLKEDVFNRLEPDNLLYLDLKLENIYKLRTLKKDYVDIGNELITIKVNKIFEEVLEELDLARQTKDAIHRVLRALRESGIFNVKGAFTLSSTHLSSNKIVVDLSWVLDFSESPQALATLSYKILSDLYNWKDKLYKAGKSSSLTLLIMDEAHEYFPQTNRVEASKEIVEGLINRLMRLGRVRNLGVILATHTPEDLNNLIIQLTNTKIVMRNDVSILKKLGFEDYVDVLQVAPPGVAVVRSTKFSDVIIRTLIK
;
A
#
# COMPACT_ATOMS: atom_id res chain seq x y z
N MET A 1 -17.23 -58.20 26.24
CA MET A 1 -17.36 -57.79 27.65
C MET A 1 -16.05 -57.24 28.18
N GLU A 2 -14.98 -58.02 28.35
CA GLU A 2 -13.70 -57.50 28.90
C GLU A 2 -13.02 -56.41 28.03
N GLU A 3 -12.98 -56.59 26.70
CA GLU A 3 -12.42 -55.57 25.78
C GLU A 3 -13.27 -54.30 25.71
N GLU A 4 -14.59 -54.43 25.90
CA GLU A 4 -15.54 -53.32 25.84
C GLU A 4 -15.49 -52.48 27.12
N GLU A 5 -15.38 -53.12 28.28
CA GLU A 5 -15.15 -52.44 29.57
C GLU A 5 -13.81 -51.71 29.59
N LYS A 6 -12.76 -52.32 29.01
CA LYS A 6 -11.46 -51.69 28.86
C LYS A 6 -11.54 -50.44 27.98
N LEU A 7 -12.20 -50.52 26.83
CA LEU A 7 -12.40 -49.38 25.92
C LEU A 7 -13.19 -48.24 26.60
N ILE A 8 -14.24 -48.56 27.36
CA ILE A 8 -15.01 -47.56 28.10
C ILE A 8 -14.14 -46.87 29.16
N SER A 9 -13.29 -47.61 29.86
CA SER A 9 -12.34 -47.04 30.82
C SER A 9 -11.36 -46.08 30.15
N GLU A 10 -10.78 -46.48 29.01
CA GLU A 10 -9.85 -45.64 28.23
C GLU A 10 -10.53 -44.35 27.73
N ILE A 11 -11.79 -44.42 27.27
CA ILE A 11 -12.55 -43.24 26.84
C ILE A 11 -12.84 -42.32 28.03
N ARG A 12 -13.19 -42.85 29.21
CA ARG A 12 -13.41 -42.04 30.42
C ARG A 12 -12.16 -41.24 30.80
N GLU A 13 -10.99 -41.86 30.76
CA GLU A 13 -9.71 -41.17 31.01
C GLU A 13 -9.47 -40.05 29.99
N LYS A 14 -9.75 -40.30 28.70
CA LYS A 14 -9.65 -39.26 27.66
C LYS A 14 -10.60 -38.10 27.87
N VAL A 15 -11.82 -38.35 28.35
CA VAL A 15 -12.79 -37.29 28.69
C VAL A 15 -12.25 -36.40 29.81
N VAL A 16 -11.76 -37.00 30.90
CA VAL A 16 -11.16 -36.26 32.03
C VAL A 16 -9.98 -35.42 31.56
N LYS A 17 -9.07 -36.03 30.78
CA LYS A 17 -7.91 -35.32 30.22
C LYS A 17 -8.32 -34.16 29.30
N ALA A 18 -9.33 -34.35 28.45
CA ALA A 18 -9.83 -33.29 27.59
C ALA A 18 -10.40 -32.11 28.40
N GLU A 19 -11.06 -32.36 29.53
CA GLU A 19 -11.53 -31.30 30.42
C GLU A 19 -10.40 -30.56 31.14
N GLU A 20 -9.37 -31.27 31.60
CA GLU A 20 -8.18 -30.67 32.20
C GLU A 20 -7.42 -29.80 31.19
N ASP A 21 -7.17 -30.33 29.99
CA ASP A 21 -6.55 -29.60 28.88
C ASP A 21 -7.36 -28.34 28.55
N ALA A 22 -8.69 -28.47 28.42
CA ALA A 22 -9.58 -27.37 28.11
C ALA A 22 -9.48 -26.25 29.17
N LYS A 23 -9.54 -26.60 30.46
CA LYS A 23 -9.38 -25.62 31.53
C LYS A 23 -8.01 -24.94 31.48
N ASN A 24 -6.94 -25.69 31.28
CA ASN A 24 -5.57 -25.14 31.20
C ASN A 24 -5.38 -24.18 30.02
N LEU A 25 -6.07 -24.40 28.90
CA LEU A 25 -6.02 -23.57 27.70
C LEU A 25 -7.02 -22.40 27.73
N SER A 26 -7.95 -22.42 28.69
CA SER A 26 -8.98 -21.40 28.88
C SER A 26 -8.44 -20.17 29.60
N ALA A 27 -8.90 -18.98 29.22
CA ALA A 27 -8.49 -17.72 29.86
C ALA A 27 -8.87 -17.69 31.36
N ASN A 28 -9.99 -18.31 31.73
CA ASN A 28 -10.55 -18.25 33.08
C ASN A 28 -10.57 -19.62 33.78
N ASN A 29 -9.82 -20.60 33.28
CA ASN A 29 -9.87 -22.00 33.74
C ASN A 29 -11.29 -22.61 33.76
N ASN A 30 -12.17 -22.12 32.87
CA ASN A 30 -13.57 -22.54 32.80
C ASN A 30 -13.95 -23.11 31.43
N ILE A 31 -14.91 -24.02 31.43
CA ILE A 31 -15.58 -24.56 30.25
C ILE A 31 -16.89 -23.78 30.09
N VAL A 32 -17.15 -23.25 28.89
CA VAL A 32 -18.34 -22.41 28.62
C VAL A 32 -19.49 -23.18 28.01
N GLY A 33 -19.25 -24.39 27.49
CA GLY A 33 -20.26 -25.21 26.85
C GLY A 33 -19.70 -26.53 26.37
N ARG A 34 -20.52 -27.32 25.68
CA ARG A 34 -20.12 -28.59 25.10
C ARG A 34 -20.70 -28.78 23.72
N VAL A 35 -19.94 -29.45 22.85
CA VAL A 35 -20.46 -29.86 21.54
C VAL A 35 -21.73 -30.68 21.71
N THR A 36 -22.77 -30.31 20.96
CA THR A 36 -24.11 -30.89 21.11
C THR A 36 -24.11 -32.39 20.87
N ARG A 37 -25.09 -33.07 21.49
CA ARG A 37 -25.36 -34.50 21.26
C ARG A 37 -26.43 -34.73 20.19
N TYR A 38 -27.19 -33.69 19.85
CA TYR A 38 -28.48 -33.84 19.17
C TYR A 38 -28.43 -33.56 17.67
N GLU A 39 -27.42 -32.81 17.20
CA GLU A 39 -27.22 -32.56 15.77
C GLU A 39 -26.00 -33.31 15.22
N THR A 40 -26.05 -33.61 13.92
CA THR A 40 -24.91 -34.24 13.24
C THR A 40 -23.81 -33.19 13.10
N VAL A 41 -22.71 -33.34 13.82
CA VAL A 41 -21.54 -32.48 13.65
C VAL A 41 -20.91 -32.79 12.28
N LYS A 42 -20.97 -31.84 11.35
CA LYS A 42 -20.38 -31.98 10.00
C LYS A 42 -19.17 -31.05 9.90
N VAL A 43 -18.11 -31.47 9.21
CA VAL A 43 -16.95 -30.63 8.79
C VAL A 43 -16.80 -30.68 7.25
N GLY A 44 -16.74 -29.52 6.53
CA GLY A 44 -17.10 -29.42 5.07
C GLY A 44 -17.66 -28.06 4.56
N GLU A 45 -18.34 -28.02 3.39
CA GLU A 45 -18.60 -26.80 2.58
C GLU A 45 -19.47 -25.68 3.19
N ARG A 46 -20.30 -25.94 4.21
CA ARG A 46 -20.90 -24.91 5.10
C ARG A 46 -21.21 -25.55 6.44
N ASN A 47 -20.22 -25.54 7.32
CA ASN A 47 -20.16 -26.50 8.41
C ASN A 47 -19.90 -25.81 9.73
N TYR A 48 -20.98 -25.63 10.46
CA TYR A 48 -20.94 -25.15 11.82
C TYR A 48 -20.95 -26.32 12.81
N ILE A 49 -20.29 -26.13 13.94
CA ILE A 49 -20.31 -27.05 15.06
C ILE A 49 -21.31 -26.51 16.07
N GLY A 50 -22.39 -27.27 16.29
CA GLY A 50 -23.40 -26.96 17.30
C GLY A 50 -22.85 -27.16 18.70
N VAL A 51 -23.06 -26.18 19.58
CA VAL A 51 -22.61 -26.20 20.98
C VAL A 51 -23.77 -25.81 21.88
N ASP A 52 -24.00 -26.62 22.90
CA ASP A 52 -24.96 -26.37 23.96
C ASP A 52 -24.26 -25.70 25.15
N ILE A 53 -24.83 -24.60 25.62
CA ILE A 53 -24.40 -23.85 26.78
C ILE A 53 -25.54 -23.88 27.79
N ASN A 54 -25.30 -24.46 28.96
CA ASN A 54 -26.31 -24.49 30.01
C ASN A 54 -26.65 -23.07 30.49
N PHE A 55 -27.81 -22.90 31.12
CA PHE A 55 -28.27 -21.58 31.54
C PHE A 55 -27.31 -20.87 32.52
N GLU A 56 -26.69 -21.59 33.45
CA GLU A 56 -25.73 -20.99 34.41
C GLU A 56 -24.48 -20.45 33.72
N ASP A 57 -23.91 -21.22 32.79
CA ASP A 57 -22.73 -20.85 32.02
C ASP A 57 -23.07 -19.76 31.01
N TYR A 58 -24.27 -19.75 30.44
CA TYR A 58 -24.75 -18.64 29.60
C TYR A 58 -24.74 -17.32 30.37
N VAL A 59 -25.30 -17.30 31.58
CA VAL A 59 -25.34 -16.11 32.45
C VAL A 59 -23.93 -15.64 32.82
N LYS A 60 -23.00 -16.57 33.07
CA LYS A 60 -21.62 -16.25 33.48
C LYS A 60 -20.72 -15.84 32.30
N SER A 61 -20.84 -16.52 31.16
CA SER A 61 -19.89 -16.43 30.05
C SER A 61 -20.23 -15.32 29.05
N TYR A 62 -21.50 -14.96 28.93
CA TYR A 62 -21.99 -13.89 28.05
C TYR A 62 -21.37 -13.93 26.64
N ILE A 63 -21.56 -15.05 25.94
CA ILE A 63 -21.01 -15.26 24.59
C ILE A 63 -21.69 -14.35 23.58
N LYS A 64 -20.89 -13.74 22.70
CA LYS A 64 -21.36 -12.81 21.66
C LYS A 64 -21.09 -13.35 20.26
N MET A 65 -21.79 -12.79 19.27
CA MET A 65 -21.49 -13.02 17.85
C MET A 65 -20.05 -12.62 17.52
N ASP A 66 -19.42 -13.33 16.60
CA ASP A 66 -18.01 -13.17 16.19
C ASP A 66 -16.97 -13.41 17.30
N GLU A 67 -17.36 -13.96 18.45
CA GLU A 67 -16.40 -14.33 19.49
C GLU A 67 -15.62 -15.60 19.10
N TYR A 68 -14.31 -15.61 19.35
CA TYR A 68 -13.49 -16.80 19.13
C TYR A 68 -13.61 -17.77 20.31
N LEU A 69 -13.89 -19.04 20.01
CA LEU A 69 -13.99 -20.12 20.98
C LEU A 69 -13.07 -21.28 20.58
N GLY A 70 -12.64 -22.06 21.58
CA GLY A 70 -11.84 -23.26 21.40
C GLY A 70 -12.64 -24.52 21.74
N ILE A 71 -12.54 -25.55 20.91
CA ILE A 71 -13.15 -26.87 21.11
C ILE A 71 -12.02 -27.88 21.28
N ARG A 72 -11.95 -28.51 22.45
CA ARG A 72 -10.94 -29.52 22.76
C ARG A 72 -11.56 -30.91 22.57
N THR A 73 -11.18 -31.62 21.51
CA THR A 73 -11.78 -32.93 21.14
C THR A 73 -11.41 -34.04 22.12
N ILE A 74 -12.20 -35.11 22.21
CA ILE A 74 -12.00 -36.13 23.26
C ILE A 74 -11.08 -37.24 22.77
N ILE A 75 -11.39 -37.85 21.62
CA ILE A 75 -10.75 -39.08 21.16
C ILE A 75 -9.33 -38.81 20.69
N HIS A 76 -9.17 -37.77 19.87
CA HIS A 76 -7.89 -37.25 19.43
C HIS A 76 -7.60 -35.94 20.14
N PRO A 77 -6.38 -35.69 20.61
CA PRO A 77 -6.08 -34.50 21.40
C PRO A 77 -5.86 -33.25 20.53
N VAL A 78 -6.92 -32.75 19.92
CA VAL A 78 -6.91 -31.57 19.05
C VAL A 78 -7.61 -30.41 19.75
N LEU A 79 -7.09 -29.20 19.59
CA LEU A 79 -7.77 -27.95 19.91
C LEU A 79 -8.16 -27.25 18.61
N ILE A 80 -9.46 -27.09 18.37
CA ILE A 80 -10.03 -26.40 17.22
C ILE A 80 -10.45 -25.01 17.64
N ILE A 81 -10.00 -23.97 16.93
CA ILE A 81 -10.45 -22.60 17.11
C ILE A 81 -11.51 -22.30 16.05
N GLY A 82 -12.61 -21.72 16.48
CA GLY A 82 -13.68 -21.26 15.59
C GLY A 82 -14.34 -19.97 16.08
N ARG A 83 -15.19 -19.41 15.22
CA ARG A 83 -15.91 -18.16 15.46
C ARG A 83 -17.41 -18.42 15.61
N VAL A 84 -18.04 -17.76 16.57
CA VAL A 84 -19.49 -17.82 16.76
C VAL A 84 -20.21 -17.09 15.61
N VAL A 85 -21.02 -17.82 14.85
CA VAL A 85 -21.79 -17.28 13.70
C VAL A 85 -23.29 -17.24 13.94
N SER A 86 -23.79 -17.91 14.99
CA SER A 86 -25.20 -17.91 15.35
C SER A 86 -25.35 -18.16 16.85
N ILE A 87 -26.34 -17.50 17.45
CA ILE A 87 -26.74 -17.70 18.84
C ILE A 87 -28.26 -17.80 18.87
N ALA A 88 -28.77 -18.92 19.36
CA ALA A 88 -30.20 -19.20 19.46
C ALA A 88 -30.60 -19.47 20.92
N ARG A 89 -31.69 -18.82 21.34
CA ARG A 89 -32.38 -19.10 22.59
C ARG A 89 -33.87 -19.21 22.32
N SER A 90 -34.52 -20.11 23.04
CA SER A 90 -35.94 -20.38 22.89
C SER A 90 -36.53 -20.68 24.25
N ASP A 91 -37.64 -20.03 24.58
CA ASP A 91 -38.43 -20.39 25.75
C ASP A 91 -38.84 -21.88 25.72
N MET A 92 -38.94 -22.51 26.89
CA MET A 92 -39.30 -23.91 27.03
C MET A 92 -40.64 -24.25 26.35
N LEU A 93 -41.66 -23.39 26.47
CA LEU A 93 -42.96 -23.60 25.81
C LEU A 93 -42.82 -23.50 24.28
N ALA A 94 -41.97 -22.59 23.80
CA ALA A 94 -41.70 -22.46 22.37
C ALA A 94 -41.01 -23.71 21.80
N GLN A 95 -40.07 -24.31 22.54
CA GLN A 95 -39.44 -25.59 22.16
C GLN A 95 -40.46 -26.73 22.07
N LEU A 96 -41.40 -26.78 23.02
CA LEU A 96 -42.51 -27.74 23.04
C LEU A 96 -43.61 -27.42 22.01
N ARG A 97 -43.48 -26.29 21.29
CA ARG A 97 -44.49 -25.76 20.34
C ARG A 97 -45.86 -25.54 21.00
N ILE A 98 -45.87 -25.17 22.28
CA ILE A 98 -47.07 -24.85 23.05
C ILE A 98 -47.30 -23.34 22.97
N LYS A 99 -48.49 -22.93 22.53
CA LYS A 99 -48.88 -21.52 22.44
C LYS A 99 -49.79 -21.16 23.61
N GLU A 100 -49.30 -20.34 24.52
CA GLU A 100 -50.11 -19.77 25.61
C GLU A 100 -51.08 -18.71 25.06
N ILE A 101 -52.29 -18.66 25.61
CA ILE A 101 -53.36 -17.73 25.20
C ILE A 101 -53.27 -16.41 25.98
N THR A 102 -52.50 -16.40 27.08
CA THR A 102 -52.26 -15.25 27.95
C THR A 102 -51.23 -14.30 27.36
N SER A 103 -51.36 -13.01 27.65
CA SER A 103 -50.59 -11.94 26.98
C SER A 103 -49.09 -11.94 27.30
N TYR A 104 -48.69 -12.53 28.44
CA TYR A 104 -47.29 -12.69 28.85
C TYR A 104 -47.17 -13.91 29.81
N PRO A 105 -46.23 -14.85 29.60
CA PRO A 105 -45.92 -15.89 30.57
C PRO A 105 -45.38 -15.25 31.85
N HIS A 106 -45.88 -15.67 33.01
CA HIS A 106 -45.45 -15.11 34.30
C HIS A 106 -44.28 -15.87 34.96
N ASP A 107 -43.99 -17.11 34.53
CA ASP A 107 -42.99 -17.95 35.17
C ASP A 107 -41.60 -17.75 34.56
N PRO A 108 -40.64 -17.14 35.29
CA PRO A 108 -39.27 -16.97 34.81
C PRO A 108 -38.50 -18.30 34.66
N ALA A 109 -39.02 -19.43 35.14
CA ALA A 109 -38.36 -20.72 34.91
C ALA A 109 -38.37 -21.13 33.43
N THR A 110 -39.34 -20.66 32.63
CA THR A 110 -39.47 -21.06 31.21
C THR A 110 -38.33 -20.53 30.34
N ILE A 111 -37.61 -19.49 30.78
CA ILE A 111 -36.43 -18.94 30.10
C ILE A 111 -35.11 -19.61 30.52
N MET A 112 -35.14 -20.52 31.50
CA MET A 112 -33.96 -21.27 31.97
C MET A 112 -33.63 -22.45 31.04
N THR A 113 -33.61 -22.19 29.74
CA THR A 113 -33.23 -23.15 28.71
C THR A 113 -31.78 -23.02 28.32
N ASP A 114 -31.22 -24.09 27.76
CA ASP A 114 -29.88 -24.05 27.15
C ASP A 114 -29.85 -23.05 25.99
N THR A 115 -28.67 -22.46 25.80
CA THR A 115 -28.36 -21.61 24.65
C THR A 115 -27.62 -22.45 23.63
N PHE A 116 -28.12 -22.47 22.40
CA PHE A 116 -27.48 -23.15 21.29
C PHE A 116 -26.66 -22.14 20.48
N ILE A 117 -25.40 -22.46 20.19
CA ILE A 117 -24.55 -21.64 19.32
C ILE A 117 -23.98 -22.48 18.19
N GLU A 118 -23.73 -21.82 17.07
CA GLU A 118 -23.04 -22.39 15.93
C GLU A 118 -21.65 -21.79 15.81
N ILE A 119 -20.63 -22.64 15.78
CA ILE A 119 -19.22 -22.24 15.65
C ILE A 119 -18.71 -22.64 14.27
N GLU A 120 -18.24 -21.66 13.51
CA GLU A 120 -17.50 -21.86 12.26
C GLU A 120 -16.03 -22.19 12.58
N PRO A 121 -15.53 -23.40 12.28
CA PRO A 121 -14.17 -23.79 12.60
C PRO A 121 -13.17 -23.15 11.62
N ILE A 122 -12.07 -22.59 12.15
CA ILE A 122 -11.08 -21.82 11.38
C ILE A 122 -9.77 -22.60 11.26
N ALA A 123 -9.20 -23.00 12.39
CA ALA A 123 -7.91 -23.69 12.46
C ALA A 123 -7.86 -24.66 13.63
N GLU A 124 -6.95 -25.62 13.58
CA GLU A 124 -6.77 -26.61 14.63
C GLU A 124 -5.29 -26.83 14.94
N LYS A 125 -5.02 -27.19 16.19
CA LYS A 125 -3.70 -27.63 16.66
C LYS A 125 -3.80 -29.04 17.24
N ASP A 126 -3.01 -29.93 16.68
CA ASP A 126 -2.73 -31.24 17.29
C ASP A 126 -1.84 -31.02 18.51
N LEU A 127 -2.32 -31.32 19.71
CA LEU A 127 -1.61 -31.04 20.95
C LEU A 127 -0.47 -32.02 21.23
N GLU A 128 -0.47 -33.19 20.60
CA GLU A 128 0.63 -34.17 20.72
C GLU A 128 1.75 -33.85 19.74
N ARG A 129 1.38 -33.54 18.49
CA ARG A 129 2.36 -33.28 17.42
C ARG A 129 2.76 -31.81 17.30
N SER A 130 2.03 -30.91 17.97
CA SER A 130 2.18 -29.45 17.86
C SER A 130 2.10 -28.94 16.41
N VAL A 131 1.26 -29.59 15.59
CA VAL A 131 1.03 -29.22 14.19
C VAL A 131 -0.24 -28.38 14.08
N ILE A 132 -0.14 -27.25 13.38
CA ILE A 132 -1.26 -26.33 13.15
C ILE A 132 -1.68 -26.40 11.68
N ARG A 133 -2.98 -26.53 11.43
CA ARG A 133 -3.58 -26.66 10.08
C ARG A 133 -5.01 -26.12 10.05
N PRO A 134 -5.64 -25.96 8.86
CA PRO A 134 -7.07 -25.70 8.78
C PRO A 134 -7.86 -26.77 9.53
N ALA A 135 -9.00 -26.40 10.09
CA ALA A 135 -9.84 -27.31 10.85
C ALA A 135 -10.45 -28.39 9.93
N VAL A 136 -10.03 -29.64 10.14
CA VAL A 136 -10.42 -30.81 9.32
C VAL A 136 -10.69 -32.05 10.16
N SER A 137 -10.33 -32.01 11.45
CA SER A 137 -10.53 -33.14 12.36
C SER A 137 -12.01 -33.31 12.70
N PRO A 138 -12.46 -34.57 12.86
CA PRO A 138 -13.79 -34.82 13.40
C PRO A 138 -13.88 -34.29 14.84
N VAL A 139 -15.07 -33.84 15.21
CA VAL A 139 -15.34 -33.27 16.54
C VAL A 139 -16.25 -34.22 17.28
N ASP A 140 -15.80 -34.70 18.44
CA ASP A 140 -16.57 -35.62 19.26
C ASP A 140 -17.72 -34.86 19.97
N PRO A 141 -18.95 -35.40 19.99
CA PRO A 141 -20.00 -34.89 20.85
C PRO A 141 -19.53 -34.80 22.30
N GLN A 142 -20.02 -33.81 23.04
CA GLN A 142 -19.62 -33.48 24.42
C GLN A 142 -18.21 -32.92 24.61
N SER A 143 -17.44 -32.73 23.53
CA SER A 143 -16.14 -32.06 23.60
C SER A 143 -16.27 -30.69 24.32
N PRO A 144 -15.43 -30.40 25.32
CA PRO A 144 -15.49 -29.14 26.07
C PRO A 144 -15.15 -27.94 25.19
N VAL A 145 -15.91 -26.87 25.37
CA VAL A 145 -15.75 -25.58 24.68
C VAL A 145 -15.28 -24.52 25.66
N ILE A 146 -14.32 -23.69 25.25
CA ILE A 146 -13.64 -22.71 26.10
C ILE A 146 -13.47 -21.36 25.41
N LYS A 147 -13.26 -20.31 26.21
CA LYS A 147 -12.66 -19.05 25.74
C LYS A 147 -11.13 -19.20 25.82
N PRO A 148 -10.40 -19.30 24.69
CA PRO A 148 -8.97 -19.59 24.70
C PRO A 148 -8.16 -18.42 25.26
N LYS A 149 -6.99 -18.71 25.84
CA LYS A 149 -5.98 -17.68 26.19
C LYS A 149 -5.51 -16.95 24.93
N ALA A 150 -5.15 -15.67 25.09
CA ALA A 150 -4.63 -14.82 24.00
C ALA A 150 -3.47 -15.48 23.23
N GLU A 151 -2.46 -15.99 23.96
CA GLU A 151 -1.28 -16.64 23.38
C GLU A 151 -1.64 -17.90 22.55
N VAL A 152 -2.62 -18.68 23.04
CA VAL A 152 -3.12 -19.87 22.34
C VAL A 152 -3.84 -19.48 21.05
N LEU A 153 -4.64 -18.41 21.11
CA LEU A 153 -5.37 -17.90 19.96
C LEU A 153 -4.41 -17.37 18.88
N GLU A 154 -3.44 -16.53 19.25
CA GLU A 154 -2.42 -16.02 18.33
C GLU A 154 -1.64 -17.15 17.65
N GLU A 155 -1.25 -18.17 18.43
CA GLU A 155 -0.50 -19.31 17.94
C GLU A 155 -1.31 -20.12 16.91
N ILE A 156 -2.54 -20.53 17.25
CA ILE A 156 -3.36 -21.39 16.38
C ILE A 156 -3.85 -20.65 15.14
N LEU A 157 -4.11 -19.33 15.25
CA LEU A 157 -4.40 -18.49 14.09
C LEU A 157 -3.14 -18.20 13.25
N ARG A 158 -1.95 -18.65 13.69
CA ARG A 158 -0.65 -18.51 13.03
C ARG A 158 -0.19 -17.07 12.87
N ILE A 159 -0.61 -16.18 13.77
CA ILE A 159 -0.19 -14.78 13.74
C ILE A 159 1.33 -14.72 14.00
N PRO A 160 2.11 -14.01 13.17
CA PRO A 160 3.56 -13.86 13.38
C PRO A 160 3.91 -13.25 14.74
N ARG A 161 5.06 -13.64 15.29
CA ARG A 161 5.55 -13.12 16.59
C ARG A 161 6.38 -11.84 16.47
N ASP A 162 6.97 -11.60 15.30
CA ASP A 162 7.81 -10.44 15.03
C ASP A 162 7.43 -9.76 13.72
N GLY A 163 7.58 -8.44 13.68
CA GLY A 163 7.13 -7.58 12.57
C GLY A 163 6.47 -6.30 13.06
N ILE A 164 5.59 -5.75 12.22
CA ILE A 164 4.82 -4.53 12.48
C ILE A 164 3.47 -4.89 13.09
N ASN A 165 3.18 -4.36 14.28
CA ASN A 165 1.88 -4.55 14.93
C ASN A 165 0.84 -3.61 14.33
N ILE A 166 -0.20 -4.18 13.70
CA ILE A 166 -1.28 -3.43 13.06
C ILE A 166 -2.54 -3.29 13.91
N GLY A 167 -2.66 -4.04 15.01
CA GLY A 167 -3.88 -4.04 15.81
C GLY A 167 -3.93 -5.12 16.89
N LYS A 168 -5.09 -5.24 17.53
CA LYS A 168 -5.44 -6.35 18.41
C LYS A 168 -6.51 -7.22 17.75
N ILE A 169 -6.65 -8.47 18.17
CA ILE A 169 -7.78 -9.32 17.75
C ILE A 169 -9.06 -8.66 18.26
N TYR A 170 -10.07 -8.59 17.39
CA TYR A 170 -11.39 -8.09 17.71
C TYR A 170 -12.35 -9.28 17.76
N SER A 171 -12.98 -9.49 18.91
CA SER A 171 -13.75 -10.68 19.24
C SER A 171 -14.98 -10.28 20.03
N GLY A 172 -16.17 -10.71 19.60
CA GLY A 172 -17.39 -10.39 20.35
C GLY A 172 -17.71 -8.88 20.41
N GLY A 173 -17.29 -8.09 19.41
CA GLY A 173 -17.50 -6.64 19.41
C GLY A 173 -16.52 -5.84 20.28
N GLU A 174 -15.49 -6.48 20.84
CA GLU A 174 -14.52 -5.83 21.72
C GLU A 174 -13.07 -6.19 21.33
N GLU A 175 -12.12 -5.35 21.73
CA GLU A 175 -10.69 -5.67 21.62
C GLU A 175 -10.32 -6.76 22.62
N LEU A 176 -9.68 -7.83 22.15
CA LEU A 176 -9.19 -8.87 23.02
C LEU A 176 -7.84 -8.45 23.62
N GLU A 177 -7.85 -8.11 24.90
CA GLU A 177 -6.65 -7.67 25.61
C GLU A 177 -5.55 -8.73 25.62
N GLY A 178 -4.30 -8.25 25.61
CA GLY A 178 -3.12 -9.12 25.54
C GLY A 178 -2.82 -9.69 24.15
N THR A 179 -3.67 -9.46 23.14
CA THR A 179 -3.42 -9.90 21.76
C THR A 179 -2.74 -8.84 20.89
N LYS A 180 -2.05 -9.28 19.85
CA LYS A 180 -1.45 -8.48 18.79
C LYS A 180 -1.67 -9.15 17.45
N VAL A 181 -1.92 -8.36 16.41
CA VAL A 181 -1.89 -8.83 15.03
C VAL A 181 -0.71 -8.18 14.32
N ILE A 182 0.21 -9.01 13.85
CA ILE A 182 1.52 -8.58 13.35
C ILE A 182 1.66 -8.98 11.88
N LEU A 183 2.22 -8.07 11.08
CA LEU A 183 2.69 -8.35 9.72
C LEU A 183 4.21 -8.48 9.75
N ASP A 184 4.71 -9.67 9.45
CA ASP A 184 6.15 -9.91 9.34
C ASP A 184 6.73 -9.39 8.01
N GLU A 185 8.06 -9.45 7.89
CA GLU A 185 8.76 -8.97 6.70
C GLU A 185 8.36 -9.76 5.43
N GLU A 186 8.05 -11.06 5.56
CA GLU A 186 7.66 -11.88 4.43
C GLU A 186 6.28 -11.47 3.90
N ILE A 187 5.31 -11.26 4.78
CA ILE A 187 3.96 -10.78 4.45
C ILE A 187 4.03 -9.42 3.76
N LEU A 188 4.79 -8.48 4.32
CA LEU A 188 4.93 -7.13 3.78
C LEU A 188 5.62 -7.10 2.41
N ARG A 189 6.60 -7.98 2.20
CA ARG A 189 7.27 -8.20 0.91
C ARG A 189 6.34 -8.75 -0.16
N HIS A 190 5.27 -9.46 0.21
CA HIS A 190 4.25 -9.99 -0.70
C HIS A 190 3.06 -9.03 -0.92
N HIS A 191 3.23 -7.77 -0.53
CA HIS A 191 2.31 -6.65 -0.72
C HIS A 191 0.98 -6.78 0.02
N VAL A 192 0.45 -5.62 0.39
CA VAL A 192 -0.77 -5.46 1.18
C VAL A 192 -1.73 -4.54 0.45
N LEU A 193 -2.99 -4.94 0.34
CA LEU A 193 -4.07 -4.09 -0.16
C LEU A 193 -5.01 -3.74 1.00
N LEU A 194 -5.18 -2.46 1.26
CA LEU A 194 -6.05 -1.90 2.28
C LEU A 194 -7.29 -1.27 1.64
N ILE A 195 -8.47 -1.78 1.97
CA ILE A 195 -9.73 -1.36 1.34
C ILE A 195 -10.70 -0.90 2.43
N GLY A 196 -11.42 0.19 2.19
CA GLY A 196 -12.42 0.70 3.13
C GLY A 196 -13.01 2.02 2.68
N THR A 197 -14.23 2.33 3.09
CA THR A 197 -14.89 3.61 2.80
C THR A 197 -14.14 4.79 3.41
N THR A 198 -14.50 6.01 3.03
CA THR A 198 -14.05 7.22 3.73
C THR A 198 -14.37 7.11 5.23
N GLY A 199 -13.43 7.54 6.08
CA GLY A 199 -13.58 7.48 7.54
C GLY A 199 -13.51 6.08 8.17
N SER A 200 -13.20 5.02 7.41
CA SER A 200 -13.11 3.66 7.96
C SER A 200 -11.86 3.39 8.80
N GLY A 201 -10.87 4.29 8.76
CA GLY A 201 -9.60 4.14 9.49
C GLY A 201 -8.38 3.75 8.62
N LYS A 202 -8.48 3.79 7.27
CA LYS A 202 -7.36 3.43 6.37
C LYS A 202 -6.08 4.21 6.67
N THR A 203 -6.17 5.55 6.62
CA THR A 203 -5.05 6.45 6.84
C THR A 203 -4.48 6.31 8.26
N THR A 204 -5.32 6.02 9.26
CA THR A 204 -4.87 5.73 10.63
C THR A 204 -3.97 4.49 10.67
N LEU A 205 -4.37 3.39 10.01
CA LEU A 205 -3.56 2.19 9.91
C LEU A 205 -2.25 2.42 9.13
N LEU A 206 -2.30 3.17 8.03
CA LEU A 206 -1.08 3.55 7.30
C LEU A 206 -0.13 4.36 8.18
N LYS A 207 -0.64 5.33 8.95
CA LYS A 207 0.13 6.11 9.92
C LYS A 207 0.76 5.21 10.98
N THR A 208 0.06 4.20 11.50
CA THR A 208 0.62 3.19 12.42
C THR A 208 1.85 2.49 11.81
N ILE A 209 1.77 2.10 10.54
CA ILE A 209 2.87 1.41 9.84
C ILE A 209 4.05 2.37 9.58
N VAL A 210 3.76 3.62 9.16
CA VAL A 210 4.77 4.67 8.96
C VAL A 210 5.51 4.99 10.26
N GLY A 211 4.77 5.05 11.38
CA GLY A 211 5.31 5.34 12.71
C GLY A 211 6.10 4.20 13.35
N ASP A 212 6.04 2.98 12.81
CA ASP A 212 6.76 1.83 13.38
C ASP A 212 8.29 1.99 13.20
N PRO A 213 9.11 1.90 14.25
CA PRO A 213 10.57 2.04 14.13
C PRO A 213 11.24 1.01 13.23
N LYS A 214 10.65 -0.18 13.05
CA LYS A 214 11.20 -1.26 12.20
C LYS A 214 10.95 -1.03 10.72
N SER A 215 10.04 -0.13 10.36
CA SER A 215 9.64 0.07 8.96
C SER A 215 10.57 1.06 8.25
N ASN A 216 11.13 0.66 7.11
CA ASN A 216 11.68 1.60 6.14
C ASN A 216 10.56 1.88 5.12
N VAL A 217 10.11 3.14 5.01
CA VAL A 217 8.91 3.51 4.25
C VAL A 217 9.17 4.66 3.29
N VAL A 218 8.51 4.60 2.13
CA VAL A 218 8.31 5.72 1.22
C VAL A 218 6.81 5.90 1.06
N VAL A 219 6.25 6.97 1.62
CA VAL A 219 4.82 7.26 1.55
C VAL A 219 4.52 8.38 0.57
N PHE A 220 3.57 8.15 -0.34
CA PHE A 220 3.06 9.16 -1.26
C PHE A 220 1.89 9.87 -0.60
N ASP A 221 2.11 11.14 -0.23
CA ASP A 221 1.19 11.96 0.53
C ASP A 221 0.54 13.01 -0.35
N ARG A 222 -0.77 12.89 -0.54
CA ARG A 222 -1.55 13.79 -1.39
C ARG A 222 -1.97 15.08 -0.67
N GLN A 223 -2.09 15.04 0.65
CA GLN A 223 -2.74 16.10 1.45
C GLN A 223 -1.80 16.73 2.49
N GLY A 224 -0.55 16.26 2.59
CA GLY A 224 0.40 16.68 3.62
C GLY A 224 0.11 16.08 5.00
N ASP A 225 -0.70 15.04 5.04
CA ASP A 225 -1.21 14.40 6.25
C ASP A 225 -0.15 13.53 6.94
N PHE A 226 0.68 12.87 6.14
CA PHE A 226 1.82 12.08 6.57
C PHE A 226 3.02 12.96 6.92
N VAL A 227 3.17 14.13 6.28
CA VAL A 227 4.19 15.13 6.70
C VAL A 227 3.90 15.58 8.13
N ARG A 228 2.67 16.02 8.42
CA ARG A 228 2.23 16.43 9.77
C ARG A 228 2.41 15.32 10.80
N TYR A 229 1.94 14.11 10.47
CA TYR A 229 2.12 12.95 11.33
C TYR A 229 3.61 12.66 11.62
N SER A 230 4.45 12.73 10.59
CA SER A 230 5.89 12.44 10.71
C SER A 230 6.60 13.48 11.59
N MET A 231 6.25 14.77 11.47
CA MET A 231 6.78 15.81 12.36
C MET A 231 6.42 15.56 13.83
N ASP A 232 5.21 15.08 14.11
CA ASP A 232 4.79 14.85 15.50
C ASP A 232 5.38 13.55 16.07
N LYS A 233 5.48 12.47 15.27
CA LYS A 233 5.79 11.11 15.77
C LYS A 233 7.20 10.60 15.44
N LEU A 234 7.80 11.03 14.33
CA LEU A 234 9.15 10.59 13.93
C LEU A 234 10.21 11.55 14.47
N GLY A 235 11.47 11.09 14.53
CA GLY A 235 12.62 11.92 14.91
C GLY A 235 13.19 12.64 13.69
N GLU A 236 13.87 11.89 12.83
CA GLU A 236 14.46 12.35 11.57
C GLU A 236 13.75 11.67 10.39
N PHE A 237 13.41 12.45 9.37
CA PHE A 237 12.80 11.94 8.14
C PHE A 237 13.04 12.88 6.96
N THR A 238 12.84 12.37 5.76
CA THR A 238 13.07 13.08 4.50
C THR A 238 11.73 13.41 3.84
N VAL A 239 11.60 14.64 3.34
CA VAL A 239 10.47 15.05 2.51
C VAL A 239 10.96 15.34 1.09
N ILE A 240 10.47 14.56 0.14
CA ILE A 240 10.58 14.90 -1.28
C ILE A 240 9.40 15.81 -1.58
N MET A 241 9.69 17.07 -1.91
CA MET A 241 8.71 18.11 -2.20
C MET A 241 8.79 18.46 -3.68
N PRO A 242 8.01 17.84 -4.58
CA PRO A 242 8.03 18.22 -5.98
C PRO A 242 7.59 19.68 -6.15
N VAL A 243 8.35 20.44 -6.91
CA VAL A 243 8.10 21.86 -7.15
C VAL A 243 7.74 22.11 -8.61
N THR A 244 7.07 23.24 -8.86
CA THR A 244 6.69 23.67 -10.20
C THR A 244 7.25 25.06 -10.52
N LYS A 245 7.37 25.38 -11.80
CA LYS A 245 7.80 26.72 -12.25
C LYS A 245 6.92 27.84 -11.73
N GLN A 246 5.61 27.59 -11.58
CA GLN A 246 4.65 28.57 -11.06
C GLN A 246 5.00 29.03 -9.64
N MET A 247 5.65 28.19 -8.83
CA MET A 247 6.06 28.55 -7.47
C MET A 247 7.13 29.64 -7.44
N VAL A 248 7.94 29.76 -8.50
CA VAL A 248 9.09 30.68 -8.56
C VAL A 248 9.02 31.69 -9.70
N GLU A 249 7.90 31.75 -10.42
CA GLU A 249 7.75 32.61 -11.61
C GLU A 249 7.95 34.11 -11.28
N ASN A 250 7.56 34.54 -10.08
CA ASN A 250 7.67 35.94 -9.62
C ASN A 250 8.81 36.17 -8.61
N VAL A 251 9.70 35.20 -8.44
CA VAL A 251 10.78 35.25 -7.45
C VAL A 251 12.05 35.82 -8.09
N ILE A 252 12.52 36.96 -7.58
CA ILE A 252 13.64 37.72 -8.16
C ILE A 252 14.99 37.35 -7.52
N THR A 253 15.00 36.55 -6.44
CA THR A 253 16.25 36.18 -5.73
C THR A 253 17.04 35.09 -6.47
N SER A 254 18.37 35.12 -6.32
CA SER A 254 19.28 34.06 -6.74
C SER A 254 19.26 32.83 -5.82
N GLU A 255 18.70 32.95 -4.61
CA GLU A 255 18.67 31.91 -3.58
C GLU A 255 17.37 31.09 -3.62
N LEU A 256 17.05 30.56 -4.79
CA LEU A 256 15.83 29.78 -5.00
C LEU A 256 15.66 28.57 -4.05
N PRO A 257 16.71 27.82 -3.67
CA PRO A 257 16.57 26.77 -2.66
C PRO A 257 15.96 27.27 -1.34
N LEU A 258 16.44 28.40 -0.81
CA LEU A 258 15.93 28.94 0.46
C LEU A 258 14.45 29.27 0.38
N VAL A 259 13.98 29.82 -0.76
CA VAL A 259 12.57 30.16 -0.97
C VAL A 259 11.67 28.93 -0.83
N TYR A 260 12.07 27.77 -1.38
CA TYR A 260 11.31 26.53 -1.20
C TYR A 260 11.26 26.09 0.26
N GLY A 261 12.39 26.21 0.97
CA GLY A 261 12.47 25.91 2.40
C GLY A 261 11.60 26.84 3.24
N GLU A 262 11.54 28.13 2.90
CA GLU A 262 10.69 29.11 3.56
C GLU A 262 9.19 28.85 3.34
N GLU A 263 8.78 28.55 2.12
CA GLU A 263 7.39 28.18 1.81
C GLU A 263 6.98 26.91 2.56
N PHE A 264 7.86 25.89 2.59
CA PHE A 264 7.64 24.67 3.34
C PHE A 264 7.48 24.96 4.84
N ALA A 265 8.41 25.73 5.42
CA ALA A 265 8.38 26.11 6.82
C ALA A 265 7.11 26.90 7.17
N ARG A 266 6.65 27.78 6.29
CA ARG A 266 5.40 28.54 6.48
C ARG A 266 4.18 27.63 6.49
N ARG A 267 4.08 26.66 5.58
CA ARG A 267 2.95 25.72 5.48
C ARG A 267 2.82 24.82 6.72
N TYR A 268 3.95 24.36 7.23
CA TYR A 268 4.00 23.34 8.28
C TYR A 268 4.35 23.89 9.67
N GLY A 269 4.61 25.19 9.80
CA GLY A 269 4.92 25.84 11.07
C GLY A 269 6.31 25.49 11.61
N CYS A 270 7.30 25.41 10.72
CA CYS A 270 8.69 25.15 11.06
C CYS A 270 9.52 26.43 11.12
N SER A 271 10.74 26.35 11.62
CA SER A 271 11.72 27.43 11.57
C SER A 271 12.16 27.68 10.12
N PHE A 272 12.31 28.95 9.75
CA PHE A 272 12.81 29.31 8.42
C PHE A 272 14.28 28.89 8.28
N PRO A 273 14.64 28.16 7.21
CA PRO A 273 16.02 27.77 6.97
C PRO A 273 16.87 28.98 6.56
N THR A 274 18.17 28.86 6.77
CA THR A 274 19.21 29.84 6.42
C THR A 274 20.14 29.27 5.34
N GLU A 275 21.06 30.08 4.81
CA GLU A 275 22.01 29.63 3.79
C GLU A 275 22.85 28.43 4.26
N THR A 276 23.19 28.37 5.56
CA THR A 276 23.96 27.26 6.13
C THR A 276 23.19 25.95 6.22
N ASP A 277 21.87 25.99 6.08
CA ASP A 277 21.00 24.81 6.10
C ASP A 277 20.87 24.16 4.71
N VAL A 278 21.27 24.86 3.65
CA VAL A 278 21.35 24.31 2.30
C VAL A 278 22.63 23.50 2.16
N ARG A 279 22.51 22.19 2.03
CA ARG A 279 23.66 21.28 1.98
C ARG A 279 23.93 20.82 0.56
N ASP A 280 25.17 21.04 0.12
CA ASP A 280 25.75 20.53 -1.13
C ASP A 280 24.91 20.78 -2.40
N ASN A 281 23.95 21.72 -2.35
CA ASN A 281 22.89 21.89 -3.35
C ASN A 281 22.12 20.58 -3.66
N GLU A 282 21.90 19.75 -2.64
CA GLU A 282 21.15 18.49 -2.75
C GLU A 282 19.94 18.43 -1.79
N GLU A 283 20.02 19.10 -0.63
CA GLU A 283 18.95 19.13 0.36
C GLU A 283 18.94 20.44 1.18
N ILE A 284 17.85 20.67 1.89
CA ILE A 284 17.67 21.77 2.83
C ILE A 284 17.29 21.18 4.18
N LEU A 285 18.03 21.51 5.22
CA LEU A 285 17.63 21.16 6.58
C LEU A 285 16.56 22.13 7.10
N VAL A 286 15.48 21.58 7.65
CA VAL A 286 14.42 22.37 8.26
C VAL A 286 14.18 21.87 9.68
N ASP A 287 14.22 22.78 10.65
CA ASP A 287 13.86 22.46 12.04
C ASP A 287 12.36 22.66 12.25
N CYS A 288 11.65 21.56 12.51
CA CYS A 288 10.24 21.55 12.86
C CYS A 288 10.08 21.08 14.31
N LYS A 289 9.87 22.02 15.26
CA LYS A 289 9.64 21.73 16.70
C LYS A 289 10.81 20.98 17.37
N GLY A 290 12.05 21.32 17.04
CA GLY A 290 13.27 20.69 17.59
C GLY A 290 13.64 19.37 16.94
N LYS A 291 13.08 19.08 15.76
CA LYS A 291 13.35 17.87 14.96
C LYS A 291 13.85 18.28 13.59
N ILE A 292 14.95 17.67 13.18
CA ILE A 292 15.60 17.96 11.90
C ILE A 292 14.90 17.13 10.81
N LEU A 293 14.44 17.84 9.79
CA LEU A 293 13.86 17.30 8.58
C LEU A 293 14.77 17.58 7.38
N HIS A 294 14.92 16.59 6.50
CA HIS A 294 15.65 16.72 5.25
C HIS A 294 14.66 17.03 4.12
N LEU A 295 14.61 18.28 3.69
CA LEU A 295 13.73 18.73 2.60
C LEU A 295 14.47 18.66 1.26
N ILE A 296 13.83 18.05 0.26
CA ILE A 296 14.34 17.96 -1.10
C ILE A 296 13.31 18.61 -2.04
N PRO A 297 13.44 19.90 -2.37
CA PRO A 297 12.71 20.50 -3.47
C PRO A 297 13.04 19.75 -4.76
N PHE A 298 12.09 19.04 -5.33
CA PHE A 298 12.33 18.05 -6.38
C PHE A 298 11.83 18.52 -7.75
N THR A 299 12.66 18.34 -8.78
CA THR A 299 12.30 18.54 -10.18
C THR A 299 12.74 17.35 -11.03
N ILE A 300 12.03 17.11 -12.13
CA ILE A 300 12.50 16.19 -13.17
C ILE A 300 13.36 16.98 -14.15
N LYS A 301 14.56 16.48 -14.48
CA LYS A 301 15.31 16.98 -15.64
C LYS A 301 14.74 16.36 -16.91
N PHE A 302 14.16 17.16 -17.79
CA PHE A 302 13.48 16.64 -18.98
C PHE A 302 14.46 15.92 -19.93
N GLY A 303 15.67 16.44 -20.11
CA GLY A 303 16.71 15.76 -20.90
C GLY A 303 17.02 14.34 -20.42
N ASP A 304 17.12 14.14 -19.10
CA ASP A 304 17.42 12.84 -18.50
C ASP A 304 16.31 11.81 -18.77
N VAL A 305 15.07 12.27 -18.87
CA VAL A 305 13.90 11.40 -19.11
C VAL A 305 13.43 11.41 -20.55
N PHE A 306 14.00 12.23 -21.44
CA PHE A 306 13.50 12.40 -22.81
C PHE A 306 13.41 11.06 -23.54
N SER A 307 14.44 10.23 -23.47
CA SER A 307 14.46 8.89 -24.09
C SER A 307 13.51 7.89 -23.44
N THR A 308 13.09 8.13 -22.19
CA THR A 308 12.25 7.22 -21.39
C THR A 308 10.92 7.84 -20.99
N LEU A 309 10.50 8.92 -21.66
CA LEU A 309 9.31 9.68 -21.30
C LEU A 309 8.06 8.81 -21.28
N TYR A 310 7.94 7.92 -22.26
CA TYR A 310 6.87 6.92 -22.35
C TYR A 310 6.80 5.96 -21.16
N LYS A 311 7.83 5.87 -20.30
CA LYS A 311 7.79 5.02 -19.08
C LYS A 311 7.22 5.76 -17.87
N ILE A 312 7.17 7.09 -17.94
CA ILE A 312 6.74 7.95 -16.84
C ILE A 312 5.53 8.81 -17.20
N ALA A 313 5.07 8.84 -18.46
CA ALA A 313 3.90 9.60 -18.88
C ALA A 313 2.72 8.65 -19.15
N PRO A 314 1.94 8.24 -18.12
CA PRO A 314 0.92 7.20 -18.26
C PRO A 314 -0.21 7.55 -19.23
N TYR A 315 -0.39 8.81 -19.63
CA TYR A 315 -1.43 9.26 -20.56
C TYR A 315 -0.98 9.27 -22.03
N MET A 316 0.20 8.71 -22.32
CA MET A 316 0.69 8.56 -23.69
C MET A 316 -0.05 7.41 -24.40
N SER A 317 -0.46 7.62 -25.66
CA SER A 317 -1.15 6.57 -26.43
C SER A 317 -0.22 5.41 -26.80
N GLU A 318 -0.74 4.20 -26.97
CA GLU A 318 0.03 3.00 -27.37
C GLU A 318 0.86 3.23 -28.66
N ALA A 319 0.28 3.94 -29.64
CA ALA A 319 0.97 4.30 -30.87
C ALA A 319 2.13 5.28 -30.60
N SER A 320 1.93 6.24 -29.69
CA SER A 320 2.97 7.19 -29.27
C SER A 320 4.09 6.48 -28.51
N ILE A 321 3.77 5.53 -27.62
CA ILE A 321 4.73 4.71 -26.87
C ILE A 321 5.62 3.93 -27.84
N THR A 322 4.99 3.20 -28.77
CA THR A 322 5.70 2.37 -29.77
C THR A 322 6.65 3.20 -30.63
N ALA A 323 6.23 4.42 -31.00
CA ALA A 323 7.04 5.31 -31.82
C ALA A 323 8.17 6.02 -31.06
N TRP A 324 8.06 6.19 -29.74
CA TRP A 324 8.94 7.08 -28.96
C TRP A 324 10.42 6.68 -28.99
N ASP A 325 10.72 5.38 -28.92
CA ASP A 325 12.09 4.88 -29.03
C ASP A 325 12.72 5.21 -30.41
N ALA A 326 11.92 5.15 -31.49
CA ALA A 326 12.38 5.52 -32.81
C ALA A 326 12.58 7.04 -32.94
N ILE A 327 11.66 7.83 -32.40
CA ILE A 327 11.72 9.30 -32.38
C ILE A 327 12.99 9.77 -31.67
N THR A 328 13.25 9.28 -30.46
CA THR A 328 14.37 9.71 -29.62
C THR A 328 15.73 9.33 -30.23
N ARG A 329 15.82 8.14 -30.83
CA ARG A 329 17.00 7.69 -31.60
C ARG A 329 17.26 8.60 -32.81
N LYS A 330 16.25 8.83 -33.64
CA LYS A 330 16.36 9.67 -34.85
C LYS A 330 16.65 11.12 -34.51
N PHE A 331 16.02 11.66 -33.46
CA PHE A 331 16.30 12.98 -32.93
C PHE A 331 17.78 13.11 -32.53
N SER A 332 18.33 12.12 -31.82
CA SER A 332 19.73 12.11 -31.42
C SER A 332 20.68 12.01 -32.63
N GLU A 333 20.39 11.16 -33.62
CA GLU A 333 21.15 11.07 -34.88
C GLU A 333 21.18 12.41 -35.64
N LYS A 334 20.03 13.08 -35.73
CA LYS A 334 19.87 14.32 -36.46
C LYS A 334 20.48 15.51 -35.71
N LEU A 335 20.36 15.55 -34.39
CA LEU A 335 21.08 16.49 -33.52
C LEU A 335 22.59 16.32 -33.66
N ASN A 336 23.10 15.09 -33.66
CA ASN A 336 24.53 14.83 -33.89
C ASN A 336 24.99 15.34 -35.25
N THR A 337 24.18 15.14 -36.30
CA THR A 337 24.47 15.67 -37.64
C THR A 337 24.47 17.20 -37.66
N ALA A 338 23.50 17.84 -37.02
CA ALA A 338 23.43 19.29 -36.87
C ALA A 338 24.68 19.86 -36.17
N MET A 339 25.14 19.19 -35.10
CA MET A 339 26.28 19.61 -34.30
C MET A 339 27.64 19.33 -34.98
N ASN A 340 27.70 18.40 -35.94
CA ASN A 340 28.93 18.12 -36.68
C ASN A 340 29.43 19.32 -37.50
N VAL A 341 28.55 20.25 -37.86
CA VAL A 341 28.93 21.49 -38.56
C VAL A 341 29.81 22.40 -37.68
N LEU A 342 29.83 22.18 -36.36
CA LEU A 342 30.66 22.92 -35.43
C LEU A 342 32.14 22.52 -35.46
N LYS A 343 32.51 21.42 -36.16
CA LYS A 343 33.91 21.00 -36.32
C LYS A 343 34.78 22.06 -37.00
N ASP A 344 34.16 22.95 -37.77
CA ASP A 344 34.85 24.04 -38.45
C ASP A 344 35.21 25.20 -37.50
N VAL A 345 34.57 25.28 -36.32
CA VAL A 345 34.70 26.39 -35.37
C VAL A 345 35.15 25.97 -33.98
N THR A 346 35.19 24.67 -33.68
CA THR A 346 35.63 24.13 -32.38
C THR A 346 36.07 22.67 -32.46
N ASN A 347 36.59 22.14 -31.35
CA ASN A 347 37.04 20.75 -31.23
C ASN A 347 35.91 19.80 -30.80
N LYS A 348 36.18 18.49 -30.88
CA LYS A 348 35.21 17.45 -30.54
C LYS A 348 34.74 17.51 -29.08
N ASP A 349 35.63 17.83 -28.13
CA ASP A 349 35.29 17.85 -26.71
C ASP A 349 34.28 18.95 -26.37
N VAL A 350 34.41 20.13 -26.99
CA VAL A 350 33.43 21.22 -26.85
C VAL A 350 32.10 20.84 -27.50
N ILE A 351 32.12 20.13 -28.63
CA ILE A 351 30.89 19.64 -29.27
C ILE A 351 30.14 18.66 -28.36
N GLU A 352 30.84 17.72 -27.73
CA GLU A 352 30.22 16.78 -26.79
C GLU A 352 29.66 17.50 -25.56
N LYS A 353 30.41 18.44 -24.97
CA LYS A 353 29.89 19.27 -23.85
C LYS A 353 28.67 20.09 -24.25
N LEU A 354 28.67 20.68 -25.44
CA LEU A 354 27.52 21.44 -25.93
C LEU A 354 26.29 20.52 -26.15
N LYS A 355 26.48 19.26 -26.55
CA LYS A 355 25.38 18.28 -26.61
C LYS A 355 24.85 17.94 -25.22
N GLU A 356 25.73 17.76 -24.23
CA GLU A 356 25.33 17.58 -22.84
C GLU A 356 24.52 18.78 -22.35
N ASP A 357 24.96 20.01 -22.64
CA ASP A 357 24.24 21.24 -22.31
C ASP A 357 22.87 21.32 -23.01
N VAL A 358 22.77 20.86 -24.26
CA VAL A 358 21.50 20.78 -24.99
C VAL A 358 20.51 19.91 -24.23
N PHE A 359 20.90 18.69 -23.86
CA PHE A 359 20.01 17.80 -23.12
C PHE A 359 19.73 18.30 -21.70
N ASN A 360 20.75 18.82 -21.00
CA ASN A 360 20.59 19.38 -19.66
C ASN A 360 19.59 20.54 -19.60
N ARG A 361 19.45 21.31 -20.69
CA ARG A 361 18.51 22.44 -20.79
C ARG A 361 17.25 22.15 -21.62
N LEU A 362 17.15 20.97 -22.22
CA LEU A 362 16.00 20.62 -23.06
C LEU A 362 14.72 20.65 -22.22
N GLU A 363 13.65 21.19 -22.77
CA GLU A 363 12.32 21.21 -22.17
C GLU A 363 11.23 20.79 -23.19
N PRO A 364 10.03 20.40 -22.72
CA PRO A 364 8.90 20.12 -23.61
C PRO A 364 8.58 21.30 -24.54
N ASP A 365 8.72 22.53 -24.06
CA ASP A 365 8.46 23.74 -24.84
C ASP A 365 9.42 23.91 -26.02
N ASN A 366 10.66 23.42 -25.88
CA ASN A 366 11.63 23.46 -26.98
C ASN A 366 11.27 22.48 -28.09
N LEU A 367 10.61 21.38 -27.78
CA LEU A 367 10.15 20.44 -28.80
C LEU A 367 8.92 20.96 -29.52
N LEU A 368 8.09 21.78 -28.86
CA LEU A 368 6.81 22.26 -29.40
C LEU A 368 6.89 23.59 -30.15
N TYR A 369 7.60 24.59 -29.60
CA TYR A 369 7.45 25.97 -30.06
C TYR A 369 8.75 26.78 -30.12
N LEU A 370 9.71 26.51 -29.22
CA LEU A 370 10.86 27.40 -29.04
C LEU A 370 12.20 26.75 -29.46
N ASP A 371 13.07 27.55 -30.06
CA ASP A 371 14.47 27.17 -30.21
C ASP A 371 15.16 27.14 -28.83
N LEU A 372 16.09 26.19 -28.64
CA LEU A 372 16.88 26.09 -27.43
C LEU A 372 18.01 27.13 -27.47
N LYS A 373 18.09 27.98 -26.45
CA LYS A 373 19.13 29.01 -26.34
C LYS A 373 20.09 28.69 -25.19
N LEU A 374 21.38 28.68 -25.50
CA LEU A 374 22.48 28.46 -24.56
C LEU A 374 23.40 29.70 -24.57
N GLU A 375 24.03 30.00 -23.45
CA GLU A 375 25.08 31.03 -23.41
C GLU A 375 26.34 30.53 -24.15
N ASN A 376 26.98 31.40 -24.93
CA ASN A 376 28.21 31.09 -25.66
C ASN A 376 29.44 31.17 -24.75
N ILE A 377 29.43 30.40 -23.65
CA ILE A 377 30.53 30.33 -22.68
C ILE A 377 31.84 29.80 -23.28
N TYR A 378 31.74 29.09 -24.41
CA TYR A 378 32.87 28.53 -25.16
C TYR A 378 33.51 29.53 -26.13
N LYS A 379 32.97 30.77 -26.25
CA LYS A 379 33.47 31.83 -27.14
C LYS A 379 33.62 31.36 -28.60
N LEU A 380 32.65 30.59 -29.07
CA LEU A 380 32.63 30.08 -30.44
C LEU A 380 32.49 31.23 -31.44
N ARG A 381 33.15 31.11 -32.59
CA ARG A 381 33.00 32.07 -33.70
C ARG A 381 31.57 32.05 -34.22
N THR A 382 31.09 33.20 -34.67
CA THR A 382 29.75 33.33 -35.24
C THR A 382 29.57 32.40 -36.43
N LEU A 383 28.45 31.70 -36.46
CA LEU A 383 28.15 30.68 -37.45
C LEU A 383 26.65 30.55 -37.59
N LYS A 384 26.14 30.66 -38.82
CA LYS A 384 24.72 30.47 -39.10
C LYS A 384 24.52 29.31 -40.06
N LYS A 385 23.84 28.28 -39.59
CA LYS A 385 23.54 27.04 -40.32
C LYS A 385 22.08 26.65 -40.08
N ASP A 386 21.61 25.61 -40.78
CA ASP A 386 20.18 25.27 -40.82
C ASP A 386 19.56 25.03 -39.45
N TYR A 387 20.30 24.37 -38.55
CA TYR A 387 19.83 24.00 -37.20
C TYR A 387 20.57 24.71 -36.07
N VAL A 388 21.70 25.37 -36.34
CA VAL A 388 22.54 26.01 -35.31
C VAL A 388 22.88 27.44 -35.74
N ASP A 389 22.61 28.40 -34.86
CA ASP A 389 22.95 29.81 -35.02
C ASP A 389 23.78 30.26 -33.80
N ILE A 390 25.07 30.51 -34.00
CA ILE A 390 26.00 30.98 -32.99
C ILE A 390 26.18 32.49 -33.17
N GLY A 391 25.68 33.24 -32.19
CA GLY A 391 25.97 34.65 -31.98
C GLY A 391 27.13 34.86 -31.02
N ASN A 392 27.43 36.13 -30.74
CA ASN A 392 28.52 36.49 -29.81
C ASN A 392 28.23 36.01 -28.37
N GLU A 393 26.98 36.09 -27.93
CA GLU A 393 26.59 35.78 -26.54
C GLU A 393 25.76 34.50 -26.42
N LEU A 394 25.07 34.08 -27.49
CA LEU A 394 24.12 32.97 -27.45
C LEU A 394 24.37 31.98 -28.58
N ILE A 395 24.18 30.70 -28.27
CA ILE A 395 24.09 29.60 -29.21
C ILE A 395 22.62 29.17 -29.26
N THR A 396 22.01 29.28 -30.44
CA THR A 396 20.61 28.88 -30.67
C THR A 396 20.59 27.59 -31.47
N ILE A 397 19.88 26.58 -30.96
CA ILE A 397 19.74 25.26 -31.57
C ILE A 397 18.26 25.03 -31.84
N LYS A 398 17.92 24.82 -33.11
CA LYS A 398 16.54 24.66 -33.59
C LYS A 398 16.00 23.26 -33.34
N VAL A 399 15.90 22.88 -32.06
CA VAL A 399 15.47 21.54 -31.64
C VAL A 399 14.03 21.24 -32.03
N ASN A 400 13.13 22.23 -32.02
CA ASN A 400 11.77 22.08 -32.55
C ASN A 400 11.77 21.64 -34.02
N LYS A 401 12.54 22.34 -34.88
CA LYS A 401 12.67 21.98 -36.29
C LYS A 401 13.22 20.57 -36.48
N ILE A 402 14.22 20.18 -35.69
CA ILE A 402 14.76 18.80 -35.71
C ILE A 402 13.66 17.80 -35.33
N PHE A 403 12.90 18.08 -34.26
CA PHE A 403 11.86 17.19 -33.77
C PHE A 403 10.73 16.99 -34.78
N GLU A 404 10.19 18.07 -35.35
CA GLU A 404 9.12 17.99 -36.36
C GLU A 404 9.58 17.24 -37.62
N GLU A 405 10.79 17.52 -38.12
CA GLU A 405 11.33 16.78 -39.27
C GLU A 405 11.51 15.28 -38.96
N VAL A 406 11.86 14.90 -37.73
CA VAL A 406 11.92 13.48 -37.31
C VAL A 406 10.53 12.85 -37.30
N LEU A 407 9.49 13.56 -36.85
CA LEU A 407 8.11 13.05 -36.89
C LEU A 407 7.62 12.83 -38.32
N GLU A 408 8.03 13.69 -39.26
CA GLU A 408 7.75 13.54 -40.69
C GLU A 408 8.56 12.42 -41.34
N GLU A 409 9.87 12.31 -41.08
CA GLU A 409 10.73 11.25 -41.61
C GLU A 409 10.30 9.84 -41.18
N LEU A 410 9.70 9.72 -39.99
CA LEU A 410 9.17 8.46 -39.48
C LEU A 410 7.78 8.10 -40.05
N ASP A 411 7.21 8.93 -40.92
CA ASP A 411 5.89 8.76 -41.54
C ASP A 411 4.79 8.42 -40.51
N LEU A 412 4.83 9.11 -39.35
CA LEU A 412 3.88 8.85 -38.28
C LEU A 412 2.49 9.35 -38.69
N ALA A 413 1.47 8.54 -38.41
CA ALA A 413 0.08 8.94 -38.61
C ALA A 413 -0.23 10.25 -37.88
N ARG A 414 -1.01 11.12 -38.51
CA ARG A 414 -1.38 12.45 -37.96
C ARG A 414 -1.91 12.38 -36.53
N GLN A 415 -2.78 11.40 -36.24
CA GLN A 415 -3.35 11.20 -34.92
C GLN A 415 -2.28 10.87 -33.85
N THR A 416 -1.23 10.14 -34.23
CA THR A 416 -0.09 9.82 -33.33
C THR A 416 0.75 11.06 -33.04
N LYS A 417 1.01 11.90 -34.06
CA LYS A 417 1.68 13.19 -33.91
C LYS A 417 0.88 14.11 -32.98
N ASP A 418 -0.42 14.25 -33.23
CA ASP A 418 -1.34 15.05 -32.40
C ASP A 418 -1.37 14.53 -30.95
N ALA A 419 -1.37 13.21 -30.74
CA ALA A 419 -1.29 12.61 -29.41
C ALA A 419 0.03 12.93 -28.69
N ILE A 420 1.16 12.85 -29.38
CA ILE A 420 2.48 13.24 -28.84
C ILE A 420 2.48 14.73 -28.44
N HIS A 421 2.02 15.61 -29.33
CA HIS A 421 1.96 17.04 -29.04
C HIS A 421 1.06 17.36 -27.84
N ARG A 422 -0.09 16.68 -27.70
CA ARG A 422 -0.97 16.85 -26.54
C ARG A 422 -0.27 16.49 -25.22
N VAL A 423 0.44 15.36 -25.18
CA VAL A 423 1.18 14.95 -23.98
C VAL A 423 2.28 15.96 -23.66
N LEU A 424 3.06 16.39 -24.65
CA LEU A 424 4.11 17.40 -24.46
C LEU A 424 3.53 18.75 -23.98
N ARG A 425 2.35 19.16 -24.46
CA ARG A 425 1.67 20.38 -24.00
C ARG A 425 1.24 20.27 -22.55
N ALA A 426 0.62 19.16 -22.15
CA ALA A 426 0.23 18.93 -20.76
C ALA A 426 1.45 18.92 -19.82
N LEU A 427 2.55 18.29 -20.25
CA LEU A 427 3.82 18.26 -19.51
C LEU A 427 4.52 19.62 -19.43
N ARG A 428 4.34 20.48 -20.45
CA ARG A 428 4.81 21.87 -20.42
C ARG A 428 4.02 22.67 -19.38
N GLU A 429 2.69 22.58 -19.45
CA GLU A 429 1.76 23.36 -18.60
C GLU A 429 1.89 22.99 -17.12
N SER A 430 2.25 21.75 -16.81
CA SER A 430 2.46 21.32 -15.42
C SER A 430 3.65 21.98 -14.72
N GLY A 431 4.64 22.50 -15.47
CA GLY A 431 5.77 23.21 -14.90
C GLY A 431 6.73 22.36 -14.05
N ILE A 432 6.68 21.03 -14.12
CA ILE A 432 7.47 20.12 -13.24
C ILE A 432 8.90 19.83 -13.72
N PHE A 433 9.29 20.34 -14.88
CA PHE A 433 10.57 20.07 -15.51
C PHE A 433 11.56 21.22 -15.36
N ASN A 434 12.83 20.89 -15.12
CA ASN A 434 13.95 21.81 -15.05
C ASN A 434 13.69 23.04 -14.15
N VAL A 435 12.99 22.86 -13.03
CA VAL A 435 12.65 23.96 -12.12
C VAL A 435 13.93 24.47 -11.46
N LYS A 436 14.18 25.78 -11.55
CA LYS A 436 15.40 26.40 -11.01
C LYS A 436 15.44 26.30 -9.48
N GLY A 437 16.64 26.08 -8.93
CA GLY A 437 16.85 25.91 -7.48
C GLY A 437 16.32 24.61 -6.90
N ALA A 438 15.76 23.72 -7.72
CA ALA A 438 15.31 22.40 -7.31
C ALA A 438 16.32 21.31 -7.68
N PHE A 439 16.21 20.18 -7.02
CA PHE A 439 17.18 19.08 -7.06
C PHE A 439 16.60 17.82 -7.73
N THR A 440 17.50 16.92 -8.13
CA THR A 440 17.16 15.59 -8.62
C THR A 440 17.42 14.54 -7.53
N LEU A 441 16.69 13.43 -7.54
CA LEU A 441 16.91 12.35 -6.58
C LEU A 441 18.23 11.62 -6.84
N SER A 442 19.00 11.43 -5.77
CA SER A 442 20.25 10.67 -5.75
C SER A 442 20.05 9.37 -4.95
N SER A 443 21.05 8.48 -4.98
CA SER A 443 20.99 7.26 -4.17
C SER A 443 21.08 7.51 -2.66
N THR A 444 21.65 8.64 -2.23
CA THR A 444 21.70 9.02 -0.81
C THR A 444 20.30 9.39 -0.33
N HIS A 445 19.57 10.23 -1.09
CA HIS A 445 18.18 10.57 -0.83
C HIS A 445 17.29 9.32 -0.68
N LEU A 446 17.41 8.37 -1.62
CA LEU A 446 16.60 7.16 -1.65
C LEU A 446 16.98 6.12 -0.58
N SER A 447 18.14 6.27 0.07
CA SER A 447 18.59 5.37 1.13
C SER A 447 18.03 5.72 2.52
N SER A 448 17.39 6.88 2.65
CA SER A 448 16.70 7.28 3.89
C SER A 448 15.59 6.29 4.25
N ASN A 449 15.42 6.05 5.56
CA ASN A 449 14.45 5.06 6.06
C ASN A 449 13.02 5.58 6.09
N LYS A 450 12.80 6.89 6.15
CA LYS A 450 11.48 7.51 6.33
C LYS A 450 11.34 8.62 5.32
N ILE A 451 10.77 8.31 4.16
CA ILE A 451 10.59 9.27 3.07
C ILE A 451 9.10 9.56 2.91
N VAL A 452 8.74 10.84 2.92
CA VAL A 452 7.41 11.32 2.56
C VAL A 452 7.53 12.07 1.24
N VAL A 453 6.76 11.66 0.23
CA VAL A 453 6.63 12.38 -1.03
C VAL A 453 5.41 13.28 -0.92
N ASP A 454 5.62 14.56 -0.67
CA ASP A 454 4.55 15.54 -0.46
C ASP A 454 4.04 16.08 -1.81
N LEU A 455 3.04 15.42 -2.35
CA LEU A 455 2.41 15.77 -3.63
C LEU A 455 1.41 16.94 -3.51
N SER A 456 1.12 17.42 -2.30
CA SER A 456 0.14 18.50 -2.09
C SER A 456 0.55 19.78 -2.83
N TRP A 457 1.85 20.07 -2.92
CA TRP A 457 2.39 21.22 -3.63
C TRP A 457 2.02 21.22 -5.11
N VAL A 458 2.19 20.09 -5.79
CA VAL A 458 1.86 20.00 -7.22
C VAL A 458 0.36 20.19 -7.43
N LEU A 459 -0.47 19.68 -6.52
CA LEU A 459 -1.92 19.83 -6.62
C LEU A 459 -2.38 21.28 -6.41
N ASP A 460 -1.66 22.05 -5.60
CA ASP A 460 -1.97 23.48 -5.37
C ASP A 460 -1.55 24.37 -6.56
N PHE A 461 -0.49 23.99 -7.28
CA PHE A 461 0.12 24.81 -8.34
C PHE A 461 -0.08 24.28 -9.77
N SER A 462 -0.59 23.06 -9.94
CA SER A 462 -0.85 22.43 -11.23
C SER A 462 -2.18 21.69 -11.21
N GLU A 463 -3.14 22.17 -12.01
CA GLU A 463 -4.44 21.51 -12.20
C GLU A 463 -4.36 20.22 -13.02
N SER A 464 -3.19 19.83 -13.53
CA SER A 464 -3.00 18.67 -14.41
C SER A 464 -2.85 17.35 -13.63
N PRO A 465 -3.78 16.38 -13.78
CA PRO A 465 -3.62 15.01 -13.24
C PRO A 465 -2.40 14.28 -13.82
N GLN A 466 -1.99 14.65 -15.05
CA GLN A 466 -0.82 14.12 -15.73
C GLN A 466 0.48 14.44 -14.98
N ALA A 467 0.57 15.62 -14.35
CA ALA A 467 1.73 16.06 -13.59
C ALA A 467 1.98 15.14 -12.39
N LEU A 468 0.93 14.91 -11.60
CA LEU A 468 0.96 14.05 -10.41
C LEU A 468 1.41 12.63 -10.77
N ALA A 469 0.77 12.05 -11.79
CA ALA A 469 1.10 10.71 -12.23
C ALA A 469 2.54 10.63 -12.75
N THR A 470 2.99 11.63 -13.52
CA THR A 470 4.36 11.66 -14.07
C THR A 470 5.42 11.72 -12.98
N LEU A 471 5.21 12.57 -11.97
CA LEU A 471 6.10 12.67 -10.82
C LEU A 471 6.13 11.37 -10.03
N SER A 472 4.96 10.81 -9.69
CA SER A 472 4.90 9.54 -8.96
C SER A 472 5.59 8.41 -9.73
N TYR A 473 5.36 8.29 -11.05
CA TYR A 473 5.95 7.24 -11.87
C TYR A 473 7.47 7.40 -11.98
N LYS A 474 7.97 8.65 -12.03
CA LYS A 474 9.40 8.95 -12.00
C LYS A 474 10.02 8.52 -10.68
N ILE A 475 9.46 8.95 -9.55
CA ILE A 475 9.98 8.63 -8.21
C ILE A 475 9.94 7.11 -7.95
N LEU A 476 8.84 6.45 -8.28
CA LEU A 476 8.70 5.00 -8.19
C LEU A 476 9.72 4.27 -9.07
N SER A 477 9.96 4.76 -10.29
CA SER A 477 10.97 4.20 -11.19
C SER A 477 12.39 4.39 -10.66
N ASP A 478 12.71 5.55 -10.08
CA ASP A 478 14.03 5.82 -9.49
C ASP A 478 14.30 4.92 -8.28
N LEU A 479 13.32 4.79 -7.39
CA LEU A 479 13.42 3.89 -6.23
C LEU A 479 13.63 2.44 -6.67
N TYR A 480 12.84 1.96 -7.64
CA TYR A 480 13.02 0.62 -8.18
C TYR A 480 14.41 0.44 -8.79
N ASN A 481 14.87 1.39 -9.60
CA ASN A 481 16.18 1.32 -10.25
C ASN A 481 17.33 1.32 -9.22
N TRP A 482 17.20 2.10 -8.14
CA TRP A 482 18.15 2.08 -7.04
C TRP A 482 18.21 0.70 -6.35
N LYS A 483 17.06 0.13 -5.98
CA LYS A 483 17.00 -1.24 -5.41
C LYS A 483 17.52 -2.30 -6.38
N ASP A 484 17.21 -2.19 -7.67
CA ASP A 484 17.67 -3.12 -8.70
C ASP A 484 19.20 -3.07 -8.87
N LYS A 485 19.81 -1.87 -8.80
CA LYS A 485 21.27 -1.71 -8.80
C LYS A 485 21.91 -2.39 -7.59
N LEU A 486 21.35 -2.23 -6.39
CA LEU A 486 21.85 -2.90 -5.18
C LEU A 486 21.77 -4.43 -5.32
N TYR A 487 20.62 -4.93 -5.75
CA TYR A 487 20.38 -6.36 -5.96
C TYR A 487 21.37 -6.97 -6.97
N LYS A 488 21.54 -6.34 -8.14
CA LYS A 488 22.47 -6.80 -9.18
C LYS A 488 23.94 -6.74 -8.73
N ALA A 489 24.28 -5.82 -7.83
CA ALA A 489 25.60 -5.74 -7.21
C ALA A 489 25.79 -6.74 -6.05
N GLY A 490 24.79 -7.59 -5.75
CA GLY A 490 24.83 -8.53 -4.64
C GLY A 490 24.81 -7.87 -3.26
N LYS A 491 24.44 -6.58 -3.17
CA LYS A 491 24.36 -5.85 -1.91
C LYS A 491 23.03 -6.13 -1.23
N SER A 492 23.07 -6.51 0.04
CA SER A 492 21.87 -6.61 0.87
C SER A 492 21.26 -5.23 1.09
N SER A 493 19.92 -5.15 1.08
CA SER A 493 19.17 -3.92 1.38
C SER A 493 17.99 -4.27 2.28
N SER A 494 17.66 -3.41 3.25
CA SER A 494 16.46 -3.58 4.06
C SER A 494 15.18 -3.55 3.20
N LEU A 495 14.10 -4.15 3.72
CA LEU A 495 12.76 -4.05 3.13
C LEU A 495 12.29 -2.59 3.15
N THR A 496 12.03 -2.03 1.97
CA THR A 496 11.37 -0.72 1.83
C THR A 496 9.91 -0.92 1.48
N LEU A 497 9.01 -0.28 2.23
CA LEU A 497 7.57 -0.32 2.03
C LEU A 497 7.13 0.94 1.26
N LEU A 498 6.65 0.74 0.04
CA LEU A 498 5.97 1.78 -0.72
C LEU A 498 4.53 1.90 -0.25
N ILE A 499 4.15 3.05 0.31
CA ILE A 499 2.81 3.28 0.83
C ILE A 499 2.11 4.33 -0.03
N MET A 500 0.93 4.01 -0.55
CA MET A 500 0.15 4.94 -1.37
C MET A 500 -1.30 4.93 -0.91
N ASP A 501 -1.76 6.05 -0.36
CA ASP A 501 -3.17 6.30 -0.11
C ASP A 501 -3.85 6.77 -1.40
N GLU A 502 -5.12 6.44 -1.61
CA GLU A 502 -5.82 6.62 -2.89
C GLU A 502 -5.10 6.00 -4.10
N ALA A 503 -4.72 4.73 -3.97
CA ALA A 503 -3.98 3.95 -4.96
C ALA A 503 -4.59 3.95 -6.38
N HIS A 504 -5.92 4.16 -6.51
CA HIS A 504 -6.61 4.22 -7.80
C HIS A 504 -6.16 5.41 -8.67
N GLU A 505 -5.70 6.50 -8.06
CA GLU A 505 -5.19 7.67 -8.77
C GLU A 505 -3.85 7.40 -9.47
N TYR A 506 -3.04 6.50 -8.90
CA TYR A 506 -1.72 6.14 -9.45
C TYR A 506 -1.79 4.92 -10.38
N PHE A 507 -2.71 4.00 -10.10
CA PHE A 507 -2.86 2.75 -10.85
C PHE A 507 -4.32 2.54 -11.28
N PRO A 508 -4.86 3.45 -12.11
CA PRO A 508 -6.25 3.39 -12.51
C PRO A 508 -6.55 2.17 -13.37
N GLN A 509 -7.80 1.75 -13.38
CA GLN A 509 -8.30 0.78 -14.33
C GLN A 509 -8.36 1.44 -15.71
N THR A 510 -7.48 1.01 -16.61
CA THR A 510 -7.25 1.64 -17.92
C THR A 510 -8.41 1.54 -18.91
N ASN A 511 -9.45 0.79 -18.58
CA ASN A 511 -10.70 0.77 -19.35
C ASN A 511 -11.66 1.91 -18.95
N ARG A 512 -11.43 2.58 -17.81
CA ARG A 512 -12.26 3.66 -17.25
C ARG A 512 -11.61 5.05 -17.38
N VAL A 513 -10.28 5.10 -17.55
CA VAL A 513 -9.47 6.33 -17.62
C VAL A 513 -8.57 6.27 -18.86
N GLU A 514 -8.28 7.40 -19.51
CA GLU A 514 -7.33 7.52 -20.64
C GLU A 514 -5.85 7.30 -20.23
N ALA A 515 -5.56 6.32 -19.38
CA ALA A 515 -4.21 5.91 -19.02
C ALA A 515 -3.80 4.66 -19.83
N SER A 516 -2.57 4.64 -20.34
CA SER A 516 -1.97 3.50 -21.02
C SER A 516 -1.84 2.31 -20.09
N LYS A 517 -2.46 1.22 -20.53
CA LYS A 517 -2.36 -0.07 -19.86
C LYS A 517 -0.92 -0.56 -19.81
N GLU A 518 -0.16 -0.40 -20.90
CA GLU A 518 1.23 -0.85 -20.98
C GLU A 518 2.12 -0.20 -19.91
N ILE A 519 2.02 1.12 -19.74
CA ILE A 519 2.84 1.87 -18.77
C ILE A 519 2.45 1.49 -17.33
N VAL A 520 1.15 1.51 -17.02
CA VAL A 520 0.61 1.22 -15.69
C VAL A 520 0.98 -0.21 -15.28
N GLU A 521 0.67 -1.20 -16.12
CA GLU A 521 0.95 -2.61 -15.83
C GLU A 521 2.45 -2.91 -15.85
N GLY A 522 3.23 -2.25 -16.71
CA GLY A 522 4.69 -2.32 -16.72
C GLY A 522 5.30 -1.85 -15.40
N LEU A 523 4.80 -0.76 -14.82
CA LEU A 523 5.24 -0.30 -13.50
C LEU A 523 4.80 -1.26 -12.38
N ILE A 524 3.54 -1.71 -12.38
CA ILE A 524 3.04 -2.70 -11.41
C ILE A 524 3.90 -3.96 -11.42
N ASN A 525 4.24 -4.49 -12.60
CA ASN A 525 5.09 -5.67 -12.72
C ASN A 525 6.50 -5.44 -12.16
N ARG A 526 7.11 -4.29 -12.41
CA ARG A 526 8.41 -3.94 -11.82
C ARG A 526 8.32 -3.87 -10.29
N LEU A 527 7.35 -3.14 -9.74
CA LEU A 527 7.23 -2.93 -8.30
C LEU A 527 6.77 -4.17 -7.53
N MET A 528 5.79 -4.93 -8.05
CA MET A 528 5.13 -5.99 -7.31
C MET A 528 5.53 -7.42 -7.74
N ARG A 529 6.01 -7.64 -8.97
CA ARG A 529 6.56 -8.95 -9.33
C ARG A 529 8.06 -8.99 -9.08
N LEU A 530 8.79 -8.04 -9.68
CA LEU A 530 10.25 -8.00 -9.59
C LEU A 530 10.72 -7.40 -8.26
N GLY A 531 9.95 -6.51 -7.65
CA GLY A 531 10.30 -5.84 -6.40
C GLY A 531 10.42 -6.77 -5.18
N ARG A 532 9.68 -7.89 -5.15
CA ARG A 532 9.72 -8.86 -4.02
C ARG A 532 11.14 -9.35 -3.71
N VAL A 533 11.87 -9.71 -4.76
CA VAL A 533 13.27 -10.21 -4.68
C VAL A 533 14.25 -9.08 -4.36
N ARG A 534 13.85 -7.81 -4.57
CA ARG A 534 14.64 -6.60 -4.33
C ARG A 534 14.33 -5.94 -2.99
N ASN A 535 13.69 -6.67 -2.06
CA ASN A 535 13.25 -6.15 -0.76
C ASN A 535 12.36 -4.90 -0.91
N LEU A 536 11.39 -4.94 -1.83
CA LEU A 536 10.39 -3.89 -2.03
C LEU A 536 9.00 -4.45 -1.72
N GLY A 537 8.41 -3.98 -0.63
CA GLY A 537 7.01 -4.23 -0.28
C GLY A 537 6.14 -3.07 -0.75
N VAL A 538 4.87 -3.32 -1.02
CA VAL A 538 3.93 -2.27 -1.45
C VAL A 538 2.67 -2.38 -0.62
N ILE A 539 2.20 -1.27 -0.07
CA ILE A 539 0.95 -1.14 0.68
C ILE A 539 0.10 -0.10 -0.04
N LEU A 540 -1.00 -0.57 -0.62
CA LEU A 540 -1.90 0.27 -1.40
C LEU A 540 -3.21 0.40 -0.65
N ALA A 541 -3.67 1.63 -0.43
CA ALA A 541 -4.96 1.90 0.17
C ALA A 541 -5.90 2.57 -0.83
N THR A 542 -7.16 2.16 -0.88
CA THR A 542 -8.18 2.80 -1.72
C THR A 542 -9.57 2.65 -1.13
N HIS A 543 -10.45 3.61 -1.40
CA HIS A 543 -11.88 3.49 -1.13
C HIS A 543 -12.69 3.00 -2.35
N THR A 544 -12.12 3.07 -3.55
CA THR A 544 -12.71 2.64 -4.83
C THR A 544 -11.91 1.48 -5.45
N PRO A 545 -12.01 0.26 -4.91
CA PRO A 545 -11.25 -0.89 -5.43
C PRO A 545 -11.66 -1.29 -6.85
N GLU A 546 -12.80 -0.81 -7.35
CA GLU A 546 -13.25 -1.02 -8.72
C GLU A 546 -12.52 -0.17 -9.76
N ASP A 547 -11.99 0.99 -9.36
CA ASP A 547 -11.20 1.87 -10.22
C ASP A 547 -9.70 1.53 -10.16
N LEU A 548 -9.32 0.57 -9.33
CA LEU A 548 -7.94 0.09 -9.20
C LEU A 548 -7.64 -0.99 -10.24
N ASN A 549 -6.43 -0.98 -10.80
CA ASN A 549 -6.00 -2.01 -11.75
C ASN A 549 -6.08 -3.43 -11.13
N ASN A 550 -6.71 -4.37 -11.85
CA ASN A 550 -6.94 -5.75 -11.38
C ASN A 550 -5.64 -6.52 -11.05
N LEU A 551 -4.51 -6.20 -11.69
CA LEU A 551 -3.23 -6.83 -11.36
C LEU A 551 -2.82 -6.56 -9.91
N ILE A 552 -3.17 -5.41 -9.35
CA ILE A 552 -2.89 -5.10 -7.94
C ILE A 552 -3.65 -6.05 -7.03
N ILE A 553 -4.95 -6.20 -7.25
CA ILE A 553 -5.82 -7.09 -6.46
C ILE A 553 -5.29 -8.54 -6.50
N GLN A 554 -4.79 -8.98 -7.66
CA GLN A 554 -4.19 -10.30 -7.85
C GLN A 554 -2.81 -10.45 -7.20
N LEU A 555 -1.96 -9.42 -7.25
CA LEU A 555 -0.58 -9.46 -6.78
C LEU A 555 -0.43 -9.16 -5.29
N THR A 556 -1.44 -8.60 -4.63
CA THR A 556 -1.46 -8.45 -3.17
C THR A 556 -1.92 -9.74 -2.50
N ASN A 557 -1.01 -10.42 -1.81
CA ASN A 557 -1.29 -11.65 -1.08
C ASN A 557 -2.04 -11.40 0.23
N THR A 558 -1.87 -10.21 0.80
CA THR A 558 -2.55 -9.81 2.03
C THR A 558 -3.58 -8.74 1.73
N LYS A 559 -4.80 -8.92 2.21
CA LYS A 559 -5.90 -7.96 2.07
C LYS A 559 -6.40 -7.60 3.45
N ILE A 560 -6.43 -6.31 3.75
CA ILE A 560 -7.01 -5.74 4.96
C ILE A 560 -8.26 -4.99 4.51
N VAL A 561 -9.43 -5.50 4.87
CA VAL A 561 -10.71 -4.96 4.43
C VAL A 561 -11.44 -4.40 5.64
N MET A 562 -11.70 -3.10 5.60
CA MET A 562 -12.52 -2.36 6.55
C MET A 562 -13.95 -2.22 6.00
N ARG A 563 -14.79 -1.44 6.68
CA ARG A 563 -16.15 -1.15 6.26
C ARG A 563 -16.26 -0.84 4.77
N ASN A 564 -17.14 -1.57 4.07
CA ASN A 564 -17.38 -1.42 2.64
C ASN A 564 -18.76 -1.98 2.21
N ASP A 565 -19.15 -1.68 0.97
CA ASP A 565 -20.42 -2.14 0.39
C ASP A 565 -20.39 -3.64 0.08
N VAL A 566 -21.56 -4.29 0.21
CA VAL A 566 -21.72 -5.74 0.05
C VAL A 566 -21.21 -6.24 -1.31
N SER A 567 -21.45 -5.49 -2.40
CA SER A 567 -20.98 -5.84 -3.74
C SER A 567 -19.46 -5.90 -3.83
N ILE A 568 -18.76 -4.96 -3.19
CA ILE A 568 -17.30 -4.88 -3.14
C ILE A 568 -16.75 -6.01 -2.27
N LEU A 569 -17.34 -6.26 -1.10
CA LEU A 569 -16.94 -7.35 -0.21
C LEU A 569 -17.02 -8.71 -0.91
N LYS A 570 -18.12 -8.98 -1.62
CA LYS A 570 -18.28 -10.21 -2.41
C LYS A 570 -17.25 -10.34 -3.52
N LYS A 571 -17.02 -9.28 -4.29
CA LYS A 571 -16.01 -9.26 -5.37
C LYS A 571 -14.60 -9.55 -4.87
N LEU A 572 -14.28 -9.16 -3.62
CA LEU A 572 -12.99 -9.40 -2.99
C LEU A 572 -12.91 -10.75 -2.25
N GLY A 573 -14.00 -11.51 -2.21
CA GLY A 573 -14.11 -12.82 -1.56
C GLY A 573 -14.39 -12.77 -0.06
N PHE A 574 -14.87 -11.66 0.49
CA PHE A 574 -15.18 -11.48 1.93
C PHE A 574 -16.66 -11.70 2.23
N GLU A 575 -17.28 -12.69 1.59
CA GLU A 575 -18.73 -12.97 1.73
C GLU A 575 -19.09 -13.39 3.16
N ASP A 576 -18.22 -14.16 3.82
CA ASP A 576 -18.39 -14.68 5.18
C ASP A 576 -18.21 -13.62 6.29
N TYR A 577 -17.87 -12.40 5.89
CA TYR A 577 -17.62 -11.26 6.79
C TYR A 577 -18.54 -10.07 6.48
N VAL A 578 -19.54 -10.23 5.63
CA VAL A 578 -20.46 -9.14 5.25
C VAL A 578 -21.14 -8.54 6.48
N ASP A 579 -21.66 -9.38 7.37
CA ASP A 579 -22.39 -8.93 8.57
C ASP A 579 -21.51 -8.09 9.50
N VAL A 580 -20.21 -8.43 9.59
CA VAL A 580 -19.24 -7.69 10.40
C VAL A 580 -18.83 -6.39 9.71
N LEU A 581 -18.45 -6.48 8.43
CA LEU A 581 -17.82 -5.38 7.72
C LEU A 581 -18.82 -4.31 7.28
N GLN A 582 -20.07 -4.65 6.99
CA GLN A 582 -21.05 -3.65 6.53
C GLN A 582 -21.32 -2.57 7.59
N VAL A 583 -21.31 -2.94 8.87
CA VAL A 583 -21.59 -2.05 10.00
C VAL A 583 -20.37 -1.78 10.89
N ALA A 584 -19.19 -2.21 10.46
CA ALA A 584 -17.95 -2.10 11.24
C ALA A 584 -17.65 -0.65 11.67
N PRO A 585 -17.34 -0.41 12.95
CA PRO A 585 -16.89 0.91 13.40
C PRO A 585 -15.49 1.23 12.83
N PRO A 586 -15.11 2.51 12.73
CA PRO A 586 -13.80 2.91 12.21
C PRO A 586 -12.66 2.20 12.93
N GLY A 587 -11.73 1.62 12.18
CA GLY A 587 -10.60 0.85 12.70
C GLY A 587 -10.88 -0.64 12.89
N VAL A 588 -12.11 -1.13 12.70
CA VAL A 588 -12.35 -2.58 12.58
C VAL A 588 -12.09 -3.04 11.15
N ALA A 589 -11.36 -4.14 11.00
CA ALA A 589 -11.03 -4.72 9.72
C ALA A 589 -10.95 -6.25 9.79
N VAL A 590 -11.07 -6.92 8.65
CA VAL A 590 -10.68 -8.33 8.48
C VAL A 590 -9.34 -8.36 7.75
N VAL A 591 -8.39 -9.12 8.28
CA VAL A 591 -7.10 -9.38 7.64
C VAL A 591 -7.12 -10.79 7.08
N ARG A 592 -6.97 -10.90 5.75
CA ARG A 592 -6.79 -12.15 5.04
C ARG A 592 -5.37 -12.21 4.48
N SER A 593 -4.65 -13.27 4.84
CA SER A 593 -3.26 -13.49 4.41
C SER A 593 -3.07 -14.93 3.94
N THR A 594 -2.13 -15.16 3.02
CA THR A 594 -1.73 -16.53 2.65
C THR A 594 -0.92 -17.23 3.75
N LYS A 595 -0.53 -16.52 4.81
CA LYS A 595 0.40 -17.01 5.84
C LYS A 595 -0.26 -17.37 7.16
N PHE A 596 -1.39 -16.74 7.48
CA PHE A 596 -2.12 -16.95 8.72
C PHE A 596 -3.62 -16.90 8.46
N SER A 597 -4.42 -17.48 9.37
CA SER A 597 -5.88 -17.58 9.20
C SER A 597 -6.52 -16.21 9.14
N ASP A 598 -7.73 -16.10 8.59
CA ASP A 598 -8.43 -14.82 8.61
C ASP A 598 -8.68 -14.35 10.05
N VAL A 599 -8.40 -13.08 10.33
CA VAL A 599 -8.56 -12.50 11.68
C VAL A 599 -9.29 -11.16 11.59
N ILE A 600 -10.30 -11.00 12.43
CA ILE A 600 -10.96 -9.71 12.65
C ILE A 600 -10.09 -8.92 13.64
N ILE A 601 -9.76 -7.69 13.30
CA ILE A 601 -8.86 -6.84 14.07
C ILE A 601 -9.49 -5.50 14.38
N ARG A 602 -8.96 -4.87 15.43
CA ARG A 602 -9.10 -3.46 15.71
C ARG A 602 -7.74 -2.79 15.60
N THR A 603 -7.63 -1.84 14.70
CA THR A 603 -6.37 -1.12 14.42
C THR A 603 -5.94 -0.27 15.61
N LEU A 604 -4.64 -0.13 15.81
CA LEU A 604 -4.10 0.72 16.87
C LEU A 604 -4.44 2.20 16.60
N ILE A 605 -5.07 2.86 17.56
CA ILE A 605 -5.23 4.31 17.57
C ILE A 605 -4.04 4.88 18.34
N LYS A 606 -3.05 5.47 17.65
CA LYS A 606 -1.84 6.04 18.25
C LYS A 606 -1.61 7.50 17.89
#